data_AF-A0A0D6JK90-F1
#
_entry.id   AF-A0A0D6JK90-F1
#
_cell.length_a   1.000
_cell.length_b   1.000
_cell.length_c   1.000
_cell.angle_alpha   90.00
_cell.angle_beta   90.00
_cell.angle_gamma   90.00
#
_symmetry.space_group_name_H-M   'P 1'
#
loop_
_entity.id
_entity.type
_entity.pdbx_description
1 polymer ?
#
loop_
_entity_poly.entity_id
_entity_poly.type
_entity_poly.pdbx_seq_one_letter_code
_entity_poly.pdbx_strand_id
1 'polypeptide(L)'
;MIITHTVNHQGKHRVYLGGNFSLKAWLEQKDDTPAWTFAFDASEAPAHMSDPDAMRQWAYGLLSELAKALHVQLRDLMTVPFDVIAKLHTTSALHDKRIPSPQREVIETGYMPTLPGLKRTKADFTASDFKAYHDKGRSRGKR
;
A
#
# COMPACT_ATOMS: atom_id res chain seq x y z
N MET A 1 -9.24 1.92 -1.55
CA MET A 1 -9.71 0.61 -1.03
C MET A 1 -9.68 -0.34 -2.21
N ILE A 2 -9.01 -1.49 -2.06
CA ILE A 2 -8.88 -2.48 -3.13
C ILE A 2 -10.09 -3.40 -3.06
N ILE A 3 -10.81 -3.54 -4.18
CA ILE A 3 -11.96 -4.43 -4.30
C ILE A 3 -11.62 -5.51 -5.32
N THR A 4 -11.65 -6.78 -4.92
CA THR A 4 -11.31 -7.91 -5.81
C THR A 4 -12.45 -8.90 -5.84
N HIS A 5 -13.03 -9.13 -7.02
CA HIS A 5 -14.08 -10.13 -7.22
C HIS A 5 -13.47 -11.49 -7.61
N THR A 6 -13.93 -12.56 -6.97
CA THR A 6 -13.46 -13.94 -7.18
C THR A 6 -14.62 -14.93 -7.00
N VAL A 7 -14.44 -16.15 -7.52
CA VAL A 7 -15.35 -17.28 -7.27
C VAL A 7 -14.56 -18.33 -6.50
N ASN A 8 -15.09 -18.80 -5.36
CA ASN A 8 -14.41 -19.82 -4.56
C ASN A 8 -14.56 -21.22 -5.18
N HIS A 9 -13.87 -22.22 -4.60
CA HIS A 9 -13.95 -23.62 -5.06
C HIS A 9 -15.35 -24.25 -4.92
N GLN A 10 -16.26 -23.62 -4.18
CA GLN A 10 -17.66 -24.04 -4.00
C GLN A 10 -18.60 -23.33 -4.98
N GLY A 11 -18.07 -22.53 -5.91
CA GLY A 11 -18.86 -21.75 -6.86
C GLY A 11 -19.49 -20.48 -6.30
N LYS A 12 -19.19 -20.09 -5.06
CA LYS A 12 -19.73 -18.87 -4.43
C LYS A 12 -18.94 -17.64 -4.85
N HIS A 13 -19.67 -16.60 -5.21
CA HIS A 13 -19.13 -15.29 -5.52
C HIS A 13 -18.68 -14.54 -4.26
N ARG A 14 -17.44 -14.05 -4.29
CA ARG A 14 -16.83 -13.29 -3.19
C ARG A 14 -16.21 -12.00 -3.68
N VAL A 15 -16.50 -10.90 -2.99
CA VAL A 15 -15.83 -9.62 -3.17
C VAL A 15 -14.93 -9.38 -1.96
N TYR A 16 -13.62 -9.53 -2.16
CA TYR A 16 -12.63 -9.18 -1.15
C TYR A 16 -12.51 -7.67 -1.02
N LEU A 17 -12.53 -7.19 0.22
CA LEU A 17 -12.39 -5.79 0.57
C LEU A 17 -11.04 -5.61 1.26
N GLY A 18 -10.12 -4.92 0.59
CA GLY A 18 -8.76 -4.70 1.05
C GLY A 18 -8.50 -3.23 1.39
N GLY A 19 -7.83 -3.01 2.52
CA GLY A 19 -7.25 -1.72 2.92
C GLY A 19 -5.87 -1.92 3.55
N ASN A 20 -5.25 -0.85 4.05
CA ASN A 20 -3.93 -0.88 4.71
C ASN A 20 -3.84 -1.79 5.97
N PHE A 21 -4.96 -2.39 6.39
CA PHE A 21 -5.08 -3.19 7.61
C PHE A 21 -5.30 -4.66 7.24
N SER A 22 -4.38 -5.51 7.69
CA SER A 22 -4.08 -6.88 7.23
C SER A 22 -5.15 -7.96 7.43
N LEU A 23 -6.38 -7.61 7.80
CA LEU A 23 -7.46 -8.58 7.99
C LEU A 23 -8.15 -8.89 6.66
N LYS A 24 -8.25 -10.18 6.33
CA LYS A 24 -9.00 -10.64 5.16
C LYS A 24 -10.50 -10.52 5.41
N ALA A 25 -11.13 -9.54 4.77
CA ALA A 25 -12.58 -9.34 4.74
C ALA A 25 -13.13 -9.59 3.33
N TRP A 26 -14.33 -10.14 3.24
CA TRP A 26 -15.05 -10.29 1.98
C TRP A 26 -16.56 -10.19 2.16
N LEU A 27 -17.24 -9.85 1.06
CA LEU A 27 -18.67 -10.00 0.90
C LEU A 27 -18.94 -11.32 0.19
N GLU A 28 -19.88 -12.11 0.70
CA GLU A 28 -20.36 -13.33 0.05
C GLU A 28 -21.81 -13.12 -0.40
N GLN A 29 -22.11 -13.47 -1.65
CA GLN A 29 -23.48 -13.43 -2.17
C GLN A 29 -24.32 -14.52 -1.49
N LYS A 30 -25.55 -14.17 -1.10
CA LYS A 30 -26.47 -15.10 -0.44
C LYS A 30 -27.34 -15.81 -1.47
N ASP A 31 -27.16 -17.12 -1.63
CA ASP A 31 -28.06 -18.08 -2.30
C ASP A 31 -28.84 -17.52 -3.51
N ASP A 32 -28.14 -17.18 -4.60
CA ASP A 32 -28.69 -16.60 -5.85
C ASP A 32 -29.52 -15.32 -5.71
N THR A 33 -29.55 -14.71 -4.52
CA THR A 33 -30.16 -13.40 -4.30
C THR A 33 -29.14 -12.28 -4.55
N PRO A 34 -29.59 -11.05 -4.84
CA PRO A 34 -28.69 -9.89 -4.89
C PRO A 34 -28.17 -9.46 -3.51
N ALA A 35 -28.65 -10.08 -2.43
CA ALA A 35 -28.22 -9.80 -1.08
C ALA A 35 -26.83 -10.41 -0.80
N TRP A 36 -26.14 -9.83 0.16
CA TRP A 36 -24.80 -10.25 0.54
C TRP A 36 -24.62 -10.22 2.06
N THR A 37 -23.64 -10.97 2.52
CA THR A 37 -23.20 -11.01 3.92
C THR A 37 -21.75 -10.58 4.01
N PHE A 38 -21.42 -9.86 5.08
CA PHE A 38 -20.03 -9.50 5.39
C PHE A 38 -19.40 -10.61 6.23
N ALA A 39 -18.26 -11.11 5.79
CA ALA A 39 -17.46 -12.10 6.48
C ALA A 39 -16.01 -11.62 6.58
N PHE A 40 -15.32 -12.05 7.62
CA PHE A 40 -13.90 -11.80 7.80
C PHE A 40 -13.24 -12.96 8.51
N ASP A 41 -11.93 -13.13 8.27
CA ASP A 41 -11.13 -14.14 8.93
C ASP A 41 -10.39 -13.52 10.13
N ALA A 42 -10.86 -13.87 11.33
CA ALA A 42 -10.27 -13.40 12.58
C ALA A 42 -8.96 -14.13 12.95
N SER A 43 -8.62 -15.24 12.29
CA SER A 43 -7.41 -16.02 12.61
C SER A 43 -6.12 -15.28 12.26
N GLU A 44 -6.17 -14.37 11.29
CA GLU A 44 -5.05 -13.50 10.88
C GLU A 44 -5.10 -12.12 11.56
N ALA A 45 -5.98 -11.93 12.56
CA ALA A 45 -6.07 -10.68 13.30
C ALA A 45 -4.77 -10.41 14.08
N PRO A 46 -4.23 -9.18 14.01
CA PRO A 46 -3.14 -8.77 14.89
C PRO A 46 -3.54 -8.94 16.36
N ALA A 47 -2.58 -9.27 17.24
CA ALA A 47 -2.84 -9.50 18.67
C ALA A 47 -3.47 -8.29 19.41
N HIS A 48 -3.39 -7.09 18.86
CA HIS A 48 -4.06 -5.89 19.41
C HIS A 48 -5.53 -5.76 18.98
N MET A 49 -6.00 -6.59 18.04
CA MET A 49 -7.39 -6.65 17.57
C MET A 49 -8.14 -7.85 18.15
N SER A 50 -7.68 -8.41 19.28
CA SER A 50 -8.39 -9.51 19.97
C SER A 50 -9.69 -9.08 20.64
N ASP A 51 -9.88 -7.77 20.84
CA ASP A 51 -11.11 -7.19 21.38
C ASP A 51 -12.23 -7.18 20.32
N PRO A 52 -13.40 -7.80 20.61
CA PRO A 52 -14.56 -7.76 19.73
C PRO A 52 -15.00 -6.36 19.31
N ASP A 53 -14.86 -5.35 20.18
CA ASP A 53 -15.26 -3.98 19.85
C ASP A 53 -14.30 -3.35 18.85
N ALA A 54 -12.99 -3.62 18.96
CA ALA A 54 -12.00 -3.21 17.97
C ALA A 54 -12.27 -3.84 16.60
N MET A 55 -12.65 -5.13 16.56
CA MET A 55 -13.04 -5.80 15.31
C MET A 55 -14.29 -5.15 14.68
N ARG A 56 -15.29 -4.79 15.50
CA ARG A 56 -16.51 -4.12 15.02
C ARG A 56 -16.19 -2.74 14.44
N GLN A 57 -15.37 -1.95 15.12
CA GLN A 57 -14.96 -0.63 14.64
C GLN A 57 -14.19 -0.72 13.33
N TRP A 58 -13.29 -1.69 13.20
CA TRP A 58 -12.58 -1.96 11.95
C TRP A 58 -13.54 -2.33 10.81
N ALA A 59 -14.46 -3.27 11.06
CA ALA A 59 -15.45 -3.68 10.06
C ALA A 59 -16.33 -2.50 9.62
N TYR A 60 -16.73 -1.65 10.57
CA TYR A 60 -17.49 -0.43 10.27
C TYR A 60 -16.69 0.57 9.43
N GLY A 61 -15.39 0.76 9.73
CA GLY A 61 -14.51 1.61 8.94
C GLY A 61 -14.40 1.13 7.49
N LEU A 62 -14.22 -0.17 7.30
CA LEU A 62 -14.10 -0.80 5.99
C LEU A 62 -15.42 -0.72 5.18
N LEU A 63 -16.57 -0.96 5.82
CA LEU A 63 -17.87 -0.75 5.18
C LEU A 63 -18.16 0.73 4.89
N SER A 64 -17.68 1.65 5.73
CA SER A 64 -17.78 3.09 5.48
C SER A 64 -16.98 3.51 4.25
N GLU A 65 -15.78 2.96 4.05
CA GLU A 65 -15.01 3.19 2.82
C GLU A 65 -15.72 2.64 1.58
N LEU A 66 -16.34 1.46 1.69
CA LEU A 66 -17.16 0.91 0.61
C LEU A 66 -18.36 1.78 0.27
N ALA A 67 -19.08 2.29 1.29
CA ALA A 67 -20.21 3.19 1.09
C ALA A 67 -19.78 4.49 0.38
N LYS A 68 -18.61 5.04 0.74
CA LYS A 68 -18.02 6.20 0.05
C LYS A 68 -17.70 5.91 -1.41
N ALA A 69 -17.13 4.74 -1.71
CA ALA A 69 -16.80 4.33 -3.08
C ALA A 69 -18.05 4.15 -3.96
N LEU A 70 -19.17 3.73 -3.36
CA LEU A 70 -20.47 3.57 -4.03
C LEU A 70 -21.33 4.84 -4.02
N HIS A 71 -20.87 5.92 -3.37
CA HIS A 71 -21.64 7.16 -3.17
C HIS A 71 -23.01 6.95 -2.49
N VAL A 72 -23.08 6.02 -1.54
CA VAL A 72 -24.30 5.73 -0.75
C VAL A 72 -24.05 5.98 0.73
N GLN A 73 -25.13 6.16 1.49
CA GLN A 73 -25.02 6.22 2.94
C GLN A 73 -24.78 4.82 3.49
N LEU A 74 -24.02 4.72 4.59
CA LEU A 74 -23.68 3.44 5.19
C LEU A 74 -24.91 2.63 5.62
N ARG A 75 -25.97 3.29 6.06
CA ARG A 75 -27.25 2.65 6.42
C ARG A 75 -27.96 2.02 5.22
N ASP A 76 -27.74 2.57 4.03
CA ASP A 76 -28.38 2.13 2.78
C ASP A 76 -27.51 1.09 2.05
N LEU A 77 -26.28 0.85 2.52
CA LEU A 77 -25.32 -0.06 1.89
C LEU A 77 -25.89 -1.48 1.71
N MET A 78 -26.65 -1.98 2.69
CA MET A 78 -27.30 -3.29 2.63
C MET A 78 -28.32 -3.44 1.50
N THR A 79 -28.81 -2.34 0.93
CA THR A 79 -29.74 -2.35 -0.20
C THR A 79 -29.04 -2.45 -1.55
N VAL A 80 -27.72 -2.23 -1.58
CA VAL A 80 -26.93 -2.28 -2.81
C VAL A 80 -26.77 -3.73 -3.25
N PRO A 81 -27.16 -4.10 -4.48
CA PRO A 81 -26.98 -5.44 -5.00
C PRO A 81 -25.50 -5.85 -5.06
N PHE A 82 -25.22 -7.11 -4.76
CA PHE A 82 -23.87 -7.67 -4.83
C PHE A 82 -23.18 -7.39 -6.18
N ASP A 83 -23.91 -7.50 -7.30
CA ASP A 83 -23.36 -7.25 -8.64
C ASP A 83 -22.86 -5.81 -8.83
N VAL A 84 -23.51 -4.83 -8.21
CA VAL A 84 -23.08 -3.42 -8.26
C VAL A 84 -21.76 -3.26 -7.50
N ILE A 85 -21.62 -3.94 -6.37
CA ILE A 85 -20.39 -3.95 -5.58
C ILE A 85 -19.28 -4.68 -6.32
N ALA A 86 -19.57 -5.83 -6.94
CA ALA A 86 -18.61 -6.58 -7.75
C ALA A 86 -18.10 -5.78 -8.96
N LYS A 87 -18.92 -4.89 -9.54
CA LYS A 87 -18.49 -4.00 -10.64
C LYS A 87 -17.42 -3.00 -10.21
N LEU A 88 -17.32 -2.64 -8.94
CA LEU A 88 -16.24 -1.81 -8.41
C LEU A 88 -14.89 -2.52 -8.36
N HIS A 89 -14.79 -3.78 -8.82
CA HIS A 89 -13.53 -4.48 -8.81
C HIS A 89 -12.43 -3.66 -9.48
N THR A 90 -11.32 -3.50 -8.77
CA THR A 90 -10.16 -2.80 -9.29
C THR A 90 -9.34 -3.81 -10.07
N THR A 91 -9.32 -3.69 -11.40
CA THR A 91 -8.54 -4.57 -12.30
C THR A 91 -7.02 -4.45 -12.09
N SER A 92 -6.55 -3.40 -11.41
CA SER A 92 -5.13 -3.14 -11.18
C SER A 92 -4.80 -3.05 -9.68
N ALA A 93 -4.12 -4.09 -9.17
CA ALA A 93 -3.55 -4.12 -7.81
C ALA A 93 -2.41 -3.10 -7.60
N LEU A 94 -2.02 -2.35 -8.63
CA LEU A 94 -0.99 -1.32 -8.59
C LEU A 94 -1.54 0.08 -8.31
N HIS A 95 -2.85 0.31 -8.47
CA HIS A 95 -3.42 1.65 -8.34
C HIS A 95 -3.44 2.20 -6.90
N ASP A 96 -3.52 1.30 -5.92
CA ASP A 96 -3.62 1.65 -4.49
C ASP A 96 -2.40 1.19 -3.65
N LYS A 97 -1.41 0.52 -4.27
CA LYS A 97 -0.16 0.22 -3.58
C LYS A 97 0.71 1.47 -3.55
N ARG A 98 1.07 1.94 -2.34
CA ARG A 98 2.33 2.68 -2.16
C ARG A 98 3.42 1.81 -2.75
N ILE A 99 3.94 2.18 -3.92
CA ILE A 99 5.18 1.62 -4.45
C ILE A 99 6.19 1.79 -3.32
N PRO A 100 6.73 0.71 -2.73
CA PRO A 100 7.80 0.88 -1.77
C PRO A 100 8.91 1.61 -2.52
N SER A 101 9.15 2.87 -2.14
CA SER A 101 10.34 3.58 -2.56
C SER A 101 11.51 2.64 -2.27
N PRO A 102 12.38 2.33 -3.25
CA PRO A 102 13.49 1.42 -3.01
C PRO A 102 14.21 1.90 -1.76
N GLN A 103 14.22 1.07 -0.71
CA GLN A 103 15.03 1.37 0.45
C GLN A 103 16.45 1.50 -0.10
N ARG A 104 17.06 2.68 0.05
CA ARG A 104 18.50 2.79 -0.10
C ARG A 104 19.08 1.94 1.01
N GLU A 105 19.38 0.68 0.71
CA GLU A 105 20.30 -0.10 1.52
C GLU A 105 21.62 0.68 1.49
N VAL A 106 21.89 1.39 2.58
CA VAL A 106 23.23 1.88 2.85
C VAL A 106 24.05 0.62 3.10
N ILE A 107 24.74 0.16 2.06
CA ILE A 107 25.70 -0.92 2.17
C ILE A 107 26.83 -0.40 3.06
N GLU A 108 26.72 -0.57 4.38
CA GLU A 108 27.75 -0.14 5.35
C GLU A 108 29.09 -0.89 5.16
N THR A 109 29.08 -2.00 4.41
CA THR A 109 30.29 -2.79 4.10
C THR A 109 30.27 -3.28 2.66
N GLY A 110 30.32 -2.33 1.72
CA GLY A 110 30.63 -2.63 0.33
C GLY A 110 32.10 -3.00 0.23
N TYR A 111 32.44 -4.30 0.32
CA TYR A 111 33.78 -4.76 -0.05
C TYR A 111 33.90 -4.60 -1.57
N MET A 112 34.48 -3.48 -2.01
CA MET A 112 34.83 -3.24 -3.39
C MET A 112 36.16 -3.97 -3.66
N PRO A 113 36.19 -5.06 -4.45
CA PRO A 113 37.45 -5.65 -4.85
C PRO A 113 38.16 -4.66 -5.77
N THR A 114 39.09 -3.89 -5.21
CA THR A 114 39.99 -3.07 -6.02
C THR A 114 40.84 -4.03 -6.86
N LEU A 115 40.72 -3.97 -8.18
CA LEU A 115 41.59 -4.68 -9.11
C LEU A 115 43.06 -4.35 -8.74
N PRO A 116 43.95 -5.37 -8.62
CA PRO A 116 45.35 -5.14 -8.29
C PRO A 116 46.01 -4.44 -9.49
N GLY A 117 46.19 -3.13 -9.38
CA GLY A 117 46.77 -2.32 -10.46
C GLY A 117 46.21 -0.90 -10.61
N LEU A 118 45.22 -0.49 -9.81
CA LEU A 118 44.79 0.90 -9.81
C LEU A 118 45.90 1.81 -9.26
N LYS A 119 46.64 2.48 -10.15
CA LYS A 119 47.57 3.54 -9.77
C LYS A 119 46.75 4.66 -9.13
N ARG A 120 46.86 4.83 -7.80
CA ARG A 120 46.44 6.06 -7.12
C ARG A 120 47.09 7.23 -7.86
N THR A 121 46.29 8.09 -8.47
CA THR A 121 46.77 9.41 -8.89
C THR A 121 47.21 10.14 -7.62
N LYS A 122 48.49 10.49 -7.53
CA LYS A 122 49.12 11.22 -6.41
C LYS A 122 48.62 12.67 -6.32
N ALA A 123 47.32 12.86 -6.17
CA ALA A 123 46.77 14.13 -5.77
C ALA A 123 46.18 13.91 -4.38
N ASP A 124 46.98 14.14 -3.35
CA ASP A 124 46.45 14.39 -2.02
C ASP A 124 45.68 15.72 -2.15
N PHE A 125 44.35 15.63 -2.26
CA PHE A 125 43.51 16.81 -2.27
C PHE A 125 43.66 17.49 -0.91
N THR A 126 44.25 18.67 -0.92
CA THR A 126 44.43 19.51 0.27
C THR A 126 43.22 20.42 0.44
N ALA A 127 42.93 20.85 1.66
CA ALA A 127 41.82 21.78 1.93
C ALA A 127 41.94 23.10 1.13
N SER A 128 43.14 23.45 0.66
CA SER A 128 43.39 24.57 -0.26
C SER A 128 42.76 24.39 -1.65
N ASP A 129 42.65 23.16 -2.16
CA ASP A 129 42.12 22.87 -3.49
C ASP A 129 40.61 23.17 -3.58
N PHE A 130 39.91 23.01 -2.45
CA PHE A 130 38.47 23.32 -2.34
C PHE A 130 38.18 24.81 -2.15
N LYS A 131 39.18 25.60 -1.72
CA LYS A 131 39.03 27.05 -1.53
C LYS A 131 38.84 27.79 -2.86
N ALA A 132 39.47 27.30 -3.93
CA ALA A 132 39.34 27.83 -5.29
C ALA A 132 37.92 27.68 -5.88
N TYR A 133 37.16 26.67 -5.44
CA TYR A 133 35.76 26.48 -5.85
C TYR A 133 34.81 27.42 -5.10
N HIS A 134 35.12 27.72 -3.83
CA HIS A 134 34.28 28.59 -3.02
C HIS A 134 34.35 30.07 -3.47
N ASP A 135 35.52 30.54 -3.94
CA ASP A 135 35.66 31.93 -4.40
C ASP A 135 35.11 32.18 -5.82
N LYS A 136 35.07 31.17 -6.71
CA LYS A 136 34.43 31.31 -8.04
C LYS A 136 32.90 31.40 -7.97
N GLY A 137 32.27 30.99 -6.88
CA GLY A 137 30.82 31.09 -6.67
C GLY A 137 30.34 32.47 -6.18
N ARG A 138 31.23 33.36 -5.74
CA ARG A 138 30.87 34.65 -5.13
C ARG A 138 31.05 35.88 -6.03
N SER A 139 31.62 35.76 -7.22
CA SER A 139 31.87 36.92 -8.12
C SER A 139 30.87 37.10 -9.28
N ARG A 140 29.86 36.24 -9.43
CA ARG A 140 28.77 36.42 -10.42
C ARG A 140 27.48 36.94 -9.81
N GLY A 141 27.58 38.09 -9.16
CA GLY A 141 26.43 38.72 -8.51
C GLY A 141 26.65 40.19 -8.18
N LYS A 142 27.08 41.00 -9.15
CA LYS A 142 26.88 42.46 -9.14
C LYS A 142 27.07 43.03 -10.56
N ARG A 143 25.94 43.50 -11.10
CA ARG A 143 25.72 44.54 -12.13
C ARG A 143 26.74 44.68 -13.25
#